data_AF-A0AB39HKD5-F1
#
_entry.id   AF-A0AB39HKD5-F1
#
_cell.length_a   1.000
_cell.length_b   1.000
_cell.length_c   1.000
_cell.angle_alpha   90.00
_cell.angle_beta   90.00
_cell.angle_gamma   90.00
#
_symmetry.space_group_name_H-M   'P 1'
#
loop_
_entity.id
_entity.type
_entity.pdbx_description
1 polymer ?
#
loop_
_entity_poly.entity_id
_entity_poly.type
_entity_poly.pdbx_seq_one_letter_code
_entity_poly.pdbx_strand_id
1 'polypeptide(L)' 'MLTKTKQLWLESGGLHGHRNLHPDLQEVHIECGRDRVLRQMTGAKIQALRGYKRRKVDY' A
#
# COMPACT_ATOMS: atom_id res chain seq x y z
N MET A 1 -14.46 -8.87 2.65
CA MET A 1 -14.02 -7.59 2.05
C MET A 1 -12.50 -7.57 1.81
N LEU A 2 -12.01 -8.34 0.83
CA LEU A 2 -10.57 -8.66 0.69
C LEU A 2 -9.90 -8.14 -0.59
N THR A 3 -10.55 -7.26 -1.37
CA THR A 3 -10.07 -6.93 -2.72
C THR A 3 -9.82 -5.46 -3.01
N LYS A 4 -10.38 -4.51 -2.25
CA LYS A 4 -10.24 -3.09 -2.60
C LYS A 4 -8.80 -2.57 -2.47
N THR A 5 -8.08 -2.99 -1.43
CA THR A 5 -6.66 -2.64 -1.24
C THR A 5 -5.80 -3.09 -2.42
N LYS A 6 -6.05 -4.29 -2.96
CA LYS A 6 -5.33 -4.79 -4.14
C LYS A 6 -5.74 -4.04 -5.42
N GLN A 7 -7.02 -3.70 -5.54
CA GLN A 7 -7.52 -2.92 -6.68
C GLN A 7 -6.93 -1.51 -6.72
N LEU A 8 -6.99 -0.77 -5.61
CA LEU A 8 -6.37 0.56 -5.50
C LEU A 8 -4.85 0.50 -5.73
N TRP A 9 -4.19 -0.55 -5.23
CA TRP A 9 -2.78 -0.77 -5.52
C TRP A 9 -2.51 -0.93 -7.03
N LEU A 10 -3.32 -1.71 -7.75
CA LEU A 10 -3.21 -1.85 -9.21
C LEU A 10 -3.53 -0.55 -9.95
N GLU A 11 -4.55 0.19 -9.53
CA GLU A 11 -4.93 1.50 -10.09
C GLU A 11 -3.82 2.53 -9.89
N SER A 12 -3.06 2.46 -8.79
CA SER A 12 -1.85 3.28 -8.56
C SER A 12 -0.63 2.86 -9.39
N GLY A 13 -0.74 1.83 -10.23
CA GLY A 13 0.39 1.23 -10.93
C GLY A 13 1.39 0.53 -10.00
N GLY A 14 0.94 0.12 -8.80
CA GLY A 14 1.77 -0.50 -7.77
C GLY A 14 2.69 0.47 -7.01
N LEU A 15 2.52 1.78 -7.15
CA LEU A 15 3.38 2.78 -6.50
C LEU A 15 3.01 3.03 -5.03
N HIS A 16 1.75 2.79 -4.66
CA HIS A 16 1.25 3.10 -3.32
C HIS A 16 1.53 1.96 -2.34
N GLY A 17 2.26 2.27 -1.27
CA GLY A 17 2.45 1.35 -0.13
C GLY A 17 1.33 1.49 0.90
N HIS A 18 1.40 0.74 2.00
CA HIS A 18 0.36 0.75 3.05
C HIS A 18 0.07 2.16 3.62
N ARG A 19 1.08 3.05 3.65
CA ARG A 19 0.91 4.45 4.10
C ARG A 19 0.13 5.31 3.12
N ASN A 20 0.23 5.03 1.82
CA ASN A 20 -0.48 5.74 0.75
C ASN A 20 -1.87 5.13 0.52
N LEU A 21 -2.01 3.81 0.67
CA LEU A 21 -3.29 3.12 0.48
C LEU A 21 -4.34 3.46 1.55
N HIS A 22 -3.92 3.88 2.74
CA HIS A 22 -4.86 4.33 3.76
C HIS A 22 -5.68 5.56 3.32
N PRO A 23 -5.07 6.69 2.91
CA PRO A 23 -5.82 7.81 2.37
C PRO A 23 -6.61 7.43 1.10
N ASP A 24 -6.06 6.61 0.19
CA ASP A 24 -6.81 6.14 -0.99
C ASP A 24 -8.12 5.41 -0.61
N LEU A 25 -8.09 4.61 0.46
CA LEU A 25 -9.27 3.92 0.97
C LEU A 25 -10.27 4.89 1.61
N GLN A 26 -9.80 5.94 2.27
CA GLN A 26 -10.66 7.00 2.82
C GLN A 26 -11.36 7.81 1.71
N GLU A 27 -10.66 8.08 0.61
CA GLU A 27 -11.23 8.78 -0.57
C GLU A 27 -12.38 8.00 -1.20
N VAL A 28 -12.32 6.67 -1.20
CA VAL A 28 -13.43 5.82 -1.68
C VAL A 28 -14.42 5.45 -0.57
N HIS A 29 -14.42 6.19 0.55
CA HIS A 29 -15.30 6.00 1.71
C HIS A 29 -15.24 4.60 2.35
N ILE A 30 -14.07 3.97 2.34
CA ILE A 30 -13.84 2.68 2.99
C ILE A 30 -13.07 2.90 4.29
N GLU A 31 -13.70 2.58 5.41
CA GLU A 31 -13.05 2.60 6.72
C GLU A 31 -12.08 1.42 6.86
N CYS A 32 -10.78 1.73 6.82
CA CYS A 32 -9.73 0.76 7.03
C CYS A 32 -8.54 1.42 7.73
N GLY A 33 -8.23 0.99 8.95
CA GLY A 33 -7.07 1.50 9.69
C GLY A 33 -5.74 1.10 9.05
N ARG A 34 -4.69 1.91 9.26
CA ARG A 34 -3.35 1.72 8.65
C ARG A 34 -2.77 0.32 8.88
N ASP A 35 -2.91 -0.23 10.08
CA ASP A 35 -2.41 -1.58 10.40
C ASP A 35 -3.21 -2.68 9.69
N ARG A 36 -4.50 -2.45 9.47
CA ARG A 36 -5.35 -3.36 8.71
C ARG A 36 -4.95 -3.36 7.23
N VAL A 37 -4.66 -2.19 6.66
CA VAL A 37 -4.09 -2.07 5.29
C VAL A 37 -2.78 -2.83 5.20
N LEU A 38 -1.86 -2.64 6.16
CA LEU A 38 -0.60 -3.37 6.21
C LEU A 38 -0.82 -4.88 6.25
N ARG A 39 -1.68 -5.38 7.14
CA ARG A 39 -2.01 -6.82 7.24
C ARG A 39 -2.60 -7.37 5.95
N GLN A 40 -3.48 -6.61 5.28
CA GLN A 40 -4.05 -6.99 3.99
C GLN A 40 -2.99 -7.06 2.88
N MET A 41 -2.12 -6.05 2.79
CA MET A 41 -1.02 -6.04 1.81
C MET A 41 -0.07 -7.22 2.03
N THR A 42 0.33 -7.47 3.29
CA THR A 42 1.18 -8.60 3.66
C THR A 42 0.52 -9.93 3.33
N GLY A 43 -0.76 -10.11 3.67
CA GLY A 43 -1.51 -11.32 3.33
C GLY A 43 -1.66 -11.54 1.82
N ALA A 44 -1.78 -10.46 1.04
CA ALA A 44 -1.83 -10.50 -0.41
C ALA A 44 -0.44 -10.56 -1.09
N LYS A 45 0.65 -10.52 -0.31
CA LYS A 45 2.04 -10.47 -0.79
C LYS A 45 2.31 -9.32 -1.78
N ILE A 46 1.67 -8.18 -1.58
CA ILE A 46 1.89 -6.96 -2.37
C ILE A 46 2.59 -5.88 -1.56
N GLN A 47 3.41 -5.08 -2.21
CA GLN A 47 4.12 -3.95 -1.63
C GLN A 47 4.29 -2.86 -2.70
N ALA A 48 4.68 -1.65 -2.29
CA ALA A 48 5.03 -0.62 -3.26
C ALA A 48 6.20 -1.10 -4.12
N LEU A 49 6.06 -0.99 -5.45
CA LEU A 49 7.12 -1.34 -6.40
C LEU A 49 8.36 -0.46 -6.24
N ARG A 50 8.16 0.76 -5.73
CA ARG A 50 9.26 1.64 -5.31
C ARG A 50 9.58 1.44 -3.82
N GLY A 51 10.85 1.20 -3.52
CA GLY A 51 11.38 1.39 -2.17
C GLY A 51 11.84 2.84 -1.96
N TYR A 52 12.06 3.23 -0.70
CA TYR A 52 12.94 4.36 -0.45
C TYR A 52 14.30 4.01 -1.05
N LYS A 53 14.90 4.90 -1.84
CA LYS A 53 16.26 4.75 -2.33
C LYS A 53 17.14 4.58 -1.10
N ARG A 54 17.53 3.34 -0.79
CA ARG A 54 18.43 3.06 0.33
C ARG A 54 19.67 3.90 0.02
N ARG A 55 20.03 4.82 0.93
CA ARG A 55 21.25 5.62 0.74
C ARG A 55 22.37 4.62 0.44
N LYS A 56 23.02 4.77 -0.71
CA LYS A 56 24.29 4.08 -0.93
C LYS A 56 25.21 4.66 0.13
N VAL A 57 25.58 3.84 1.09
CA VAL A 57 26.65 4.19 2.01
C VAL A 57 27.91 3.79 1.25
N ASP A 58 28.55 4.77 0.64
CA ASP A 58 29.87 4.58 0.06
C ASP A 58 30.85 4.55 1.26
N TYR A 59 31.40 3.36 1.54
CA TYR A 59 32.40 3.16 2.59
C TYR A 59 33.80 3.42 2.05
#